data_AF-A0A7M4A5N8-F1
#
_entry.id   AF-A0A7M4A5N8-F1
#
_cell.length_a   1.000
_cell.length_b   1.000
_cell.length_c   1.000
_cell.angle_alpha   90.00
_cell.angle_beta   90.00
_cell.angle_gamma   90.00
#
_symmetry.space_group_name_H-M   'P 1'
#
loop_
_entity.id
_entity.type
_entity.pdbx_description
1 polymer ?
#
loop_
_entity_poly.entity_id
_entity_poly.type
_entity_poly.pdbx_seq_one_letter_code
_entity_poly.pdbx_strand_id
1 'polypeptide(L)'
;MLSAPLSGCFSSSDSNPSEGDLEVGITTLEGGFFQNVELSASSSMSVFIPYLIIENSNDYVQNSTIINLEKGDSHTLSILAPPRTENMIFMIGELGRNFWPIRDQGESWMTWLERGGDRDNSNNGIERVPASGNNTYDTVNHSSKTGGSVIVKLISIDRPMSLSKDEGGVHSTGIVDGRSVYNRLYEMTDPTDSFDIIDGKEGYYDRWAGQGNPAYEDAAQYLISELSSFGLEVIGHRFEFTDITGSQNPEAYNICAYKWGTEVENEWLVFGAHFDVAPPVNGVLLDPHIIGERTYGTRVGAYDNTAGTSMVM
;
A
#
# COMPACT_ATOMS: atom_id res chain seq x y z
N MET A 1 -68.26 33.09 9.64
CA MET A 1 -66.93 32.68 10.13
C MET A 1 -66.34 31.77 9.07
N LEU A 2 -65.28 32.23 8.42
CA LEU A 2 -64.58 31.50 7.35
C LEU A 2 -63.65 30.46 7.99
N SER A 3 -63.79 29.20 7.56
CA SER A 3 -62.83 28.13 7.84
C SER A 3 -61.71 28.20 6.79
N ALA A 4 -60.48 28.45 7.21
CA ALA A 4 -59.31 28.35 6.36
C ALA A 4 -58.86 26.87 6.26
N PRO A 5 -58.49 26.36 5.08
CA PRO A 5 -57.79 25.09 4.98
C PRO A 5 -56.30 25.31 5.27
N LEU A 6 -55.79 24.63 6.30
CA LEU A 6 -54.36 24.42 6.51
C LEU A 6 -53.83 23.55 5.34
N SER A 7 -53.29 24.19 4.30
CA SER A 7 -52.38 23.51 3.38
C SER A 7 -51.04 23.35 4.08
N GLY A 8 -50.89 22.24 4.80
CA GLY A 8 -49.58 21.75 5.20
C GLY A 8 -48.85 21.29 3.95
N CYS A 9 -47.85 22.06 3.53
CA CYS A 9 -46.85 21.60 2.58
C CYS A 9 -46.08 20.46 3.26
N PHE A 10 -46.49 19.22 3.01
CA PHE A 10 -45.65 18.06 3.29
C PHE A 10 -44.39 18.25 2.45
N SER A 11 -43.26 18.64 3.08
CA SER A 11 -41.98 18.24 2.51
C SER A 11 -42.05 16.72 2.45
N SER A 12 -41.90 16.16 1.26
CA SER A 12 -41.65 14.74 1.11
C SER A 12 -40.58 14.38 2.13
N SER A 13 -40.92 13.50 3.09
CA SER A 13 -39.91 12.85 3.91
C SER A 13 -38.85 12.34 2.94
N ASP A 14 -37.63 12.87 3.03
CA ASP A 14 -36.51 12.34 2.25
C ASP A 14 -36.48 10.85 2.55
N SER A 15 -36.80 10.05 1.54
CA SER A 15 -36.75 8.60 1.65
C SER A 15 -35.31 8.24 1.98
N ASN A 16 -35.12 7.32 2.94
CA ASN A 16 -33.80 6.77 3.23
C ASN A 16 -33.11 6.39 1.92
N PRO A 17 -31.82 6.75 1.75
CA PRO A 17 -31.11 6.48 0.51
C PRO A 17 -31.10 4.98 0.23
N SER A 18 -31.08 4.62 -1.05
CA SER A 18 -30.94 3.24 -1.53
C SER A 18 -29.63 3.07 -2.32
N GLU A 19 -29.25 1.83 -2.61
CA GLU A 19 -28.04 1.54 -3.40
C GLU A 19 -28.07 2.20 -4.79
N GLY A 20 -29.26 2.25 -5.40
CA GLY A 20 -29.48 2.84 -6.72
C GLY A 20 -29.43 4.37 -6.72
N ASP A 21 -29.46 5.02 -5.55
CA ASP A 21 -29.41 6.47 -5.45
C ASP A 21 -28.00 7.05 -5.56
N LEU A 22 -26.97 6.23 -5.38
CA LEU A 22 -25.58 6.60 -5.64
C LEU A 22 -25.19 6.10 -7.04
N GLU A 23 -24.88 7.01 -7.95
CA GLU A 23 -24.25 6.69 -9.23
C GLU A 23 -22.73 6.86 -9.10
N VAL A 24 -21.99 5.88 -9.63
CA VAL A 24 -20.53 5.93 -9.70
C VAL A 24 -20.18 6.02 -11.17
N GLY A 25 -19.56 7.12 -11.59
CA GLY A 25 -19.30 7.46 -13.00
C GLY A 25 -18.33 6.51 -13.73
N ILE A 26 -17.85 5.46 -13.06
CA ILE A 26 -16.99 4.41 -13.60
C ILE A 26 -17.61 3.05 -13.32
N THR A 27 -17.73 2.21 -14.34
CA THR A 27 -18.27 0.85 -14.23
C THR A 27 -17.22 -0.17 -13.79
N THR A 28 -15.96 0.04 -14.17
CA THR A 28 -14.85 -0.85 -13.85
C THR A 28 -13.59 -0.04 -13.62
N LEU A 29 -12.95 -0.27 -12.47
CA LEU A 29 -11.75 0.43 -12.04
C LEU A 29 -10.50 -0.38 -12.38
N GLU A 30 -9.46 0.30 -12.86
CA GLU A 30 -8.14 -0.32 -13.04
C GLU A 30 -7.42 -0.54 -11.70
N GLY A 31 -7.20 -1.80 -11.32
CA GLY A 31 -6.54 -2.15 -10.07
C GLY A 31 -5.09 -1.64 -10.00
N GLY A 32 -4.73 -0.99 -8.90
CA GLY A 32 -3.37 -0.48 -8.65
C GLY A 32 -3.10 0.94 -9.14
N PHE A 33 -4.12 1.66 -9.60
CA PHE A 33 -3.99 3.05 -10.06
C PHE A 33 -5.00 3.98 -9.38
N PHE A 34 -4.58 5.23 -9.16
CA PHE A 34 -5.48 6.31 -8.80
C PHE A 34 -6.33 6.70 -10.01
N GLN A 35 -7.64 6.74 -9.83
CA GLN A 35 -8.60 7.09 -10.87
C GLN A 35 -9.58 8.12 -10.34
N ASN A 36 -9.94 9.10 -11.17
CA ASN A 36 -10.98 10.07 -10.86
C ASN A 36 -12.34 9.40 -10.94
N VAL A 37 -12.95 9.18 -9.79
CA VAL A 37 -14.28 8.58 -9.63
C VAL A 37 -15.27 9.69 -9.32
N GLU A 38 -16.21 9.92 -10.24
CA GLU A 38 -17.36 10.79 -10.00
C GLU A 38 -18.44 10.03 -9.21
N LEU A 39 -18.93 10.65 -8.14
CA LEU A 39 -19.99 10.12 -7.27
C LEU A 39 -21.17 11.09 -7.31
N SER A 40 -22.29 10.66 -7.87
CA SER A 40 -23.50 11.49 -8.03
C SER A 40 -24.68 10.91 -7.26
N ALA A 41 -25.51 11.77 -6.64
CA ALA A 41 -26.58 11.32 -5.75
C ALA A 41 -27.98 11.77 -6.22
N SER A 42 -28.94 10.84 -6.33
CA SER A 42 -30.36 11.15 -6.59
C SER A 42 -31.20 11.34 -5.32
N SER A 43 -30.62 11.05 -4.14
CA SER A 43 -31.16 11.31 -2.81
C SER A 43 -30.04 11.75 -1.87
N SER A 44 -30.34 12.57 -0.87
CA SER A 44 -29.34 13.06 0.08
C SER A 44 -28.76 11.91 0.93
N MET A 45 -27.43 11.82 1.01
CA MET A 45 -26.74 10.72 1.70
C MET A 45 -25.33 11.10 2.17
N SER A 46 -24.78 10.27 3.04
CA SER A 46 -23.33 10.23 3.28
C SER A 46 -22.74 8.96 2.65
N VAL A 47 -21.52 9.06 2.13
CA VAL A 47 -20.80 7.93 1.53
C VAL A 47 -19.45 7.77 2.21
N PHE A 48 -19.22 6.61 2.82
CA PHE A 48 -17.92 6.21 3.35
C PHE A 48 -17.12 5.45 2.30
N ILE A 49 -15.88 5.89 2.11
CA ILE A 49 -14.95 5.43 1.07
C ILE A 49 -13.71 4.89 1.79
N PRO A 50 -13.59 3.57 2.00
CA PRO A 50 -12.53 2.98 2.80
C PRO A 50 -11.24 2.71 2.02
N TYR A 51 -10.79 3.69 1.22
CA TYR A 51 -9.63 3.54 0.32
C TYR A 51 -8.71 4.75 0.37
N LEU A 52 -7.49 4.58 -0.16
CA LEU A 52 -6.58 5.71 -0.34
C LEU A 52 -7.18 6.66 -1.38
N ILE A 53 -7.24 7.94 -1.03
CA ILE A 53 -7.58 9.02 -1.95
C ILE A 53 -6.39 9.96 -2.05
N ILE A 54 -6.20 10.56 -3.22
CA ILE A 54 -5.22 11.63 -3.40
C ILE A 54 -5.96 12.94 -3.62
N GLU A 55 -5.56 13.96 -2.87
CA GLU A 55 -6.11 15.29 -3.00
C GLU A 55 -5.44 16.03 -4.17
N ASN A 56 -6.26 16.52 -5.12
CA ASN A 56 -5.77 17.18 -6.34
C ASN A 56 -5.03 18.51 -6.08
N SER A 57 -5.19 19.14 -4.90
CA SER A 57 -4.61 20.44 -4.58
C SER A 57 -3.16 20.38 -4.12
N ASN A 58 -2.77 19.30 -3.43
CA ASN A 58 -1.54 19.22 -2.65
C ASN A 58 -0.89 17.82 -2.70
N ASP A 59 -1.44 16.90 -3.50
CA ASP A 59 -0.98 15.51 -3.63
C ASP A 59 -0.96 14.72 -2.30
N TYR A 60 -1.67 15.18 -1.26
CA TYR A 60 -1.78 14.42 -0.02
C TYR A 60 -2.60 13.16 -0.24
N VAL A 61 -2.01 12.05 0.17
CA VAL A 61 -2.68 10.76 0.20
C VAL A 61 -3.31 10.58 1.58
N GLN A 62 -4.64 10.44 1.60
CA GLN A 62 -5.40 10.17 2.82
C GLN A 62 -5.96 8.75 2.79
N ASN A 63 -5.90 8.06 3.94
CA ASN A 63 -6.57 6.79 4.09
C ASN A 63 -8.03 6.98 4.53
N SER A 64 -8.94 6.67 3.61
CA SER A 64 -10.37 6.71 3.78
C SER A 64 -10.97 8.11 3.95
N THR A 65 -12.23 8.29 3.56
CA THR A 65 -12.98 9.53 3.80
C THR A 65 -14.48 9.27 3.89
N ILE A 66 -15.22 10.27 4.37
CA ILE A 66 -16.67 10.32 4.34
C ILE A 66 -17.08 11.63 3.67
N ILE A 67 -17.87 11.54 2.60
CA ILE A 67 -18.44 12.71 1.93
C ILE A 67 -19.95 12.79 2.17
N ASN A 68 -20.48 14.00 2.16
CA ASN A 68 -21.91 14.27 2.12
C ASN A 68 -22.29 14.66 0.69
N LEU A 69 -23.36 14.09 0.18
CA LEU A 69 -23.94 14.44 -1.11
C LEU A 69 -25.40 14.82 -0.86
N GLU A 70 -25.77 16.08 -1.13
CA GLU A 70 -27.18 16.44 -1.18
C GLU A 70 -27.81 15.89 -2.47
N LYS A 71 -29.14 15.87 -2.51
CA LYS A 71 -29.87 15.43 -3.70
C LYS A 71 -29.50 16.27 -4.93
N GLY A 72 -28.97 15.61 -5.96
CA GLY A 72 -28.53 16.22 -7.21
C GLY A 72 -27.06 16.63 -7.21
N ASP A 73 -26.35 16.47 -6.09
CA ASP A 73 -24.92 16.75 -6.02
C ASP A 73 -24.09 15.69 -6.76
N SER A 74 -22.93 16.14 -7.23
CA SER A 74 -21.86 15.28 -7.74
C SER A 74 -20.52 15.73 -7.18
N HIS A 75 -19.68 14.77 -6.81
CA HIS A 75 -18.34 15.03 -6.30
C HIS A 75 -17.34 14.05 -6.91
N THR A 76 -16.19 14.55 -7.35
CA THR A 76 -15.14 13.72 -7.94
C THR A 76 -13.98 13.54 -6.96
N LEU A 77 -13.55 12.28 -6.77
CA LEU A 77 -12.41 11.91 -5.93
C LEU A 77 -11.43 11.07 -6.73
N SER A 78 -10.14 11.29 -6.53
CA SER A 78 -9.11 10.40 -7.06
C SER A 78 -8.86 9.27 -6.07
N ILE A 79 -9.28 8.04 -6.41
CA ILE A 79 -9.29 6.87 -5.52
C ILE A 79 -8.34 5.80 -6.05
N LEU A 80 -7.50 5.24 -5.18
CA LEU A 80 -6.67 4.08 -5.50
C LEU A 80 -7.50 2.79 -5.46
N ALA A 81 -7.69 2.16 -6.60
CA ALA A 81 -8.31 0.84 -6.66
C ALA A 81 -7.36 -0.24 -6.10
N PRO A 82 -7.77 -1.05 -5.12
CA PRO A 82 -6.88 -2.06 -4.56
C PRO A 82 -6.45 -3.09 -5.63
N PRO A 83 -5.14 -3.36 -5.78
CA PRO A 83 -4.61 -4.16 -6.89
C PRO A 83 -4.80 -5.67 -6.77
N ARG A 84 -5.44 -6.15 -5.69
CA ARG A 84 -5.56 -7.59 -5.36
C ARG A 84 -6.98 -8.03 -5.04
N THR A 85 -7.97 -7.20 -5.39
CA THR A 85 -9.40 -7.48 -5.14
C THR A 85 -10.19 -7.24 -6.41
N GLU A 86 -11.27 -7.99 -6.59
CA GLU A 86 -12.15 -7.87 -7.77
C GLU A 86 -13.24 -6.80 -7.60
N ASN A 87 -13.45 -6.31 -6.38
CA ASN A 87 -14.50 -5.33 -6.09
C ASN A 87 -14.02 -4.26 -5.11
N MET A 88 -14.43 -3.03 -5.40
CA MET A 88 -14.42 -1.88 -4.50
C MET A 88 -15.79 -1.76 -3.82
N ILE A 89 -15.82 -1.28 -2.57
CA ILE A 89 -17.06 -1.07 -1.82
C ILE A 89 -17.26 0.42 -1.50
N PHE A 90 -18.48 0.91 -1.66
CA PHE A 90 -18.91 2.20 -1.15
C PHE A 90 -20.01 1.95 -0.14
N MET A 91 -19.86 2.50 1.07
CA MET A 91 -20.90 2.37 2.08
C MET A 91 -21.76 3.63 2.10
N ILE A 92 -23.07 3.46 2.02
CA ILE A 92 -24.06 4.52 1.97
C ILE A 92 -24.84 4.52 3.28
N GLY A 93 -25.05 5.72 3.83
CA GLY A 93 -25.82 5.95 5.04
C GLY A 93 -26.59 7.27 4.97
N GLU A 94 -27.41 7.51 5.99
CA GLU A 94 -28.14 8.78 6.13
C GLU A 94 -27.18 9.97 6.13
N LEU A 95 -27.64 11.10 5.56
CA LEU A 95 -26.86 12.33 5.49
C LEU A 95 -26.41 12.77 6.90
N GLY A 96 -25.11 13.04 7.05
CA GLY A 96 -24.52 13.47 8.32
C GLY A 96 -24.19 12.32 9.29
N ARG A 97 -24.19 11.07 8.82
CA ARG A 97 -23.84 9.90 9.64
C ARG A 97 -22.40 9.97 10.16
N ASN A 98 -22.25 9.82 11.48
CA ASN A 98 -20.95 9.91 12.18
C ASN A 98 -20.27 8.56 12.42
N PHE A 99 -21.02 7.48 12.65
CA PHE A 99 -20.45 6.17 12.98
C PHE A 99 -20.68 5.16 11.87
N TRP A 100 -19.66 4.39 11.51
CA TRP A 100 -19.72 3.43 10.40
C TRP A 100 -19.14 2.08 10.79
N PRO A 101 -19.74 0.96 10.33
CA PRO A 101 -19.20 -0.36 10.59
C PRO A 101 -17.99 -0.62 9.69
N ILE A 102 -16.98 -1.33 10.19
CA ILE A 102 -15.79 -1.71 9.41
C ILE A 102 -15.40 -3.16 9.65
N ARG A 103 -14.71 -3.76 8.68
CA ARG A 103 -14.14 -5.11 8.78
C ARG A 103 -13.03 -5.21 9.83
N ASP A 104 -12.73 -6.44 10.25
CA ASP A 104 -11.55 -6.73 11.05
C ASP A 104 -10.26 -6.60 10.21
N GLN A 105 -9.11 -6.35 10.84
CA GLN A 105 -7.84 -6.08 10.14
C GLN A 105 -7.43 -7.21 9.17
N GLY A 106 -7.66 -8.47 9.56
CA GLY A 106 -7.35 -9.67 8.75
C GLY A 106 -8.49 -10.16 7.85
N GLU A 107 -9.60 -9.44 7.80
CA GLU A 107 -10.77 -9.80 7.01
C GLU A 107 -10.80 -9.03 5.68
N SER A 108 -11.33 -9.62 4.61
CA SER A 108 -11.59 -8.91 3.34
C SER A 108 -12.97 -8.23 3.36
N TRP A 109 -13.16 -7.19 2.55
CA TRP A 109 -14.47 -6.55 2.42
C TRP A 109 -15.59 -7.49 1.95
N MET A 110 -15.26 -8.44 1.06
CA MET A 110 -16.22 -9.43 0.59
C MET A 110 -16.61 -10.41 1.70
N THR A 111 -15.64 -10.93 2.46
CA THR A 111 -15.91 -11.80 3.61
C THR A 111 -16.76 -11.08 4.67
N TRP A 112 -16.45 -9.81 4.93
CA TRP A 112 -17.23 -8.96 5.85
C TRP A 112 -18.68 -8.81 5.38
N LEU A 113 -18.91 -8.59 4.09
CA LEU A 113 -20.24 -8.48 3.50
C LEU A 113 -20.99 -9.83 3.54
N GLU A 114 -20.34 -10.93 3.19
CA GLU A 114 -20.92 -12.27 3.17
C GLU A 114 -21.44 -12.71 4.54
N ARG A 115 -20.73 -12.36 5.62
CA ARG A 115 -21.19 -12.63 6.99
C ARG A 115 -22.19 -11.60 7.53
N GLY A 116 -22.61 -10.63 6.72
CA GLY A 116 -23.62 -9.64 7.07
C GLY A 116 -23.10 -8.45 7.88
N GLY A 117 -21.83 -8.07 7.73
CA GLY A 117 -21.25 -6.91 8.42
C GLY A 117 -21.98 -5.59 8.11
N ASP A 118 -22.59 -5.48 6.92
CA ASP A 118 -23.47 -4.40 6.50
C ASP A 118 -24.80 -4.36 7.27
N ARG A 119 -25.19 -5.47 7.91
CA ARG A 119 -26.48 -5.66 8.61
C ARG A 119 -26.32 -5.71 10.12
N ASP A 120 -25.48 -4.81 10.64
CA ASP A 120 -25.19 -4.67 12.08
C ASP A 120 -24.55 -5.91 12.73
N ASN A 121 -23.88 -6.75 11.93
CA ASN A 121 -23.03 -7.84 12.43
C ASN A 121 -21.55 -7.45 12.42
N SER A 122 -21.22 -6.18 12.61
CA SER A 122 -19.83 -5.71 12.65
C SER A 122 -19.34 -5.59 14.08
N ASN A 123 -18.11 -6.04 14.35
CA ASN A 123 -17.51 -5.93 15.68
C ASN A 123 -16.76 -4.61 15.88
N ASN A 124 -16.35 -3.96 14.78
CA ASN A 124 -15.59 -2.73 14.78
C ASN A 124 -16.37 -1.62 14.08
N GLY A 125 -16.07 -0.38 14.48
CA GLY A 125 -16.56 0.80 13.82
C GLY A 125 -15.51 1.90 13.71
N ILE A 126 -15.86 2.92 12.96
CA ILE A 126 -15.13 4.18 12.89
C ILE A 126 -16.05 5.34 13.22
N GLU A 127 -15.45 6.45 13.65
CA GLU A 127 -16.10 7.73 13.84
C GLU A 127 -15.53 8.74 12.84
N ARG A 128 -16.43 9.47 12.19
CA ARG A 128 -16.12 10.59 11.31
C ARG A 128 -15.45 11.71 12.09
N VAL A 129 -14.33 12.20 11.58
CA VAL A 129 -13.63 13.37 12.11
C VAL A 129 -13.69 14.46 11.04
N PRO A 130 -14.41 15.56 11.29
CA PRO A 130 -14.49 16.66 10.34
C PRO A 130 -13.10 17.19 9.97
N ALA A 131 -12.93 17.51 8.70
CA ALA A 131 -11.72 18.13 8.19
C ALA A 131 -11.39 19.39 9.00
N SER A 132 -10.11 19.56 9.33
CA SER A 132 -9.62 20.71 10.09
C SER A 132 -8.24 21.13 9.61
N GLY A 133 -7.89 22.41 9.81
CA GLY A 133 -6.63 22.96 9.32
C GLY A 133 -6.56 22.98 7.79
N ASN A 134 -5.53 22.34 7.23
CA ASN A 134 -5.27 22.29 5.79
C ASN A 134 -5.89 21.08 5.07
N ASN A 135 -6.62 20.21 5.78
CA ASN A 135 -7.25 19.04 5.18
C ASN A 135 -8.55 19.43 4.48
N THR A 136 -8.73 18.98 3.24
CA THR A 136 -9.97 19.19 2.48
C THR A 136 -11.05 18.16 2.82
N TYR A 137 -10.64 16.92 3.11
CA TYR A 137 -11.56 15.81 3.34
C TYR A 137 -11.63 15.39 4.81
N ASP A 138 -12.80 14.89 5.20
CA ASP A 138 -12.99 14.33 6.53
C ASP A 138 -12.17 13.06 6.68
N THR A 139 -11.60 12.86 7.87
CA THR A 139 -10.83 11.68 8.24
C THR A 139 -11.67 10.76 9.12
N VAL A 140 -11.09 9.63 9.54
CA VAL A 140 -11.77 8.65 10.38
C VAL A 140 -10.89 8.23 11.55
N ASN A 141 -11.51 8.01 12.70
CA ASN A 141 -10.88 7.44 13.88
C ASN A 141 -11.54 6.11 14.26
N HIS A 142 -10.81 5.26 14.97
CA HIS A 142 -11.38 4.04 15.53
C HIS A 142 -12.52 4.36 16.52
N SER A 143 -13.58 3.57 16.48
CA SER A 143 -14.73 3.67 17.38
C SER A 143 -15.23 2.29 17.80
N SER A 144 -15.70 2.17 19.05
CA SER A 144 -16.44 0.99 19.51
C SER A 144 -17.90 0.97 19.03
N LYS A 145 -18.39 2.07 18.46
CA LYS A 145 -19.74 2.17 17.88
C LYS A 145 -19.67 1.96 16.38
N THR A 146 -20.46 0.99 15.89
CA THR A 146 -20.61 0.68 14.45
C THR A 146 -21.55 1.66 13.74
N GLY A 147 -22.47 2.30 14.47
CA GLY A 147 -23.53 3.11 13.89
C GLY A 147 -24.67 2.31 13.23
N GLY A 148 -24.65 0.99 13.32
CA GLY A 148 -25.69 0.12 12.76
C GLY A 148 -25.51 -0.21 11.29
N SER A 149 -26.57 -0.71 10.66
CA SER A 149 -26.56 -1.18 9.26
C SER A 149 -26.22 -0.06 8.25
N VAL A 150 -25.62 -0.45 7.12
CA VAL A 150 -25.29 0.42 5.99
C VAL A 150 -25.72 -0.24 4.69
N ILE A 151 -25.90 0.56 3.65
CA ILE A 151 -26.09 0.05 2.29
C ILE A 151 -24.71 -0.05 1.64
N VAL A 152 -24.47 -1.10 0.86
CA VAL A 152 -23.20 -1.30 0.17
C VAL A 152 -23.42 -1.27 -1.33
N LYS A 153 -22.63 -0.47 -2.03
CA LYS A 153 -22.52 -0.47 -3.49
C LYS A 153 -21.17 -1.06 -3.89
N LEU A 154 -21.18 -2.03 -4.81
CA LEU A 154 -19.98 -2.69 -5.32
C LEU A 154 -19.63 -2.16 -6.71
N ILE A 155 -18.35 -1.90 -6.95
CA ILE A 155 -17.81 -1.54 -8.26
C ILE A 155 -16.70 -2.51 -8.62
N SER A 156 -16.77 -3.09 -9.81
CA SER A 156 -15.78 -4.08 -10.26
C SER A 156 -14.41 -3.45 -10.46
N ILE A 157 -13.37 -4.22 -10.15
CA ILE A 157 -11.98 -3.87 -10.39
C ILE A 157 -11.41 -4.89 -11.36
N ASP A 158 -10.74 -4.41 -12.40
CA ASP A 158 -9.93 -5.23 -13.29
C ASP A 158 -8.48 -4.73 -13.25
N ARG A 159 -7.52 -5.63 -13.00
CA ARG A 159 -6.11 -5.24 -13.05
C ARG A 159 -5.57 -5.55 -14.45
N PRO A 160 -5.17 -4.53 -15.23
CA PRO A 160 -4.63 -4.77 -16.56
C PRO A 160 -3.35 -5.61 -16.48
N MET A 161 -3.08 -6.44 -17.48
CA MET A 161 -1.84 -7.22 -17.56
C MET A 161 -1.00 -6.72 -18.73
N SER A 162 0.29 -6.49 -18.50
CA SER A 162 1.26 -6.16 -19.57
C SER A 162 1.99 -7.40 -20.09
N LEU A 163 1.93 -8.52 -19.35
CA LEU A 163 2.57 -9.80 -19.66
C LEU A 163 1.58 -10.96 -19.65
N SER A 164 2.02 -12.12 -20.16
CA SER A 164 1.24 -13.35 -20.05
C SER A 164 1.12 -13.82 -18.59
N LYS A 165 0.11 -14.62 -18.27
CA LYS A 165 -0.06 -15.18 -16.91
C LYS A 165 1.15 -16.02 -16.48
N ASP A 166 1.73 -16.77 -17.42
CA ASP A 166 2.89 -17.63 -17.16
C ASP A 166 4.16 -16.81 -16.83
N GLU A 167 4.24 -15.56 -17.29
CA GLU A 167 5.33 -14.62 -16.98
C GLU A 167 5.04 -13.72 -15.77
N GLY A 168 3.98 -14.01 -15.01
CA GLY A 168 3.57 -13.22 -13.84
C GLY A 168 2.67 -12.03 -14.16
N GLY A 169 1.95 -12.04 -15.29
CA GLY A 169 1.09 -10.95 -15.76
C GLY A 169 0.09 -10.41 -14.73
N VAL A 170 -0.40 -11.26 -13.82
CA VAL A 170 -1.33 -10.88 -12.73
C VAL A 170 -0.73 -9.84 -11.76
N HIS A 171 0.60 -9.66 -11.78
CA HIS A 171 1.33 -8.74 -10.92
C HIS A 171 2.18 -7.73 -11.70
N SER A 172 1.83 -7.45 -12.96
CA SER A 172 2.71 -6.75 -13.92
C SER A 172 2.44 -5.24 -14.11
N THR A 173 1.45 -4.69 -13.42
CA THR A 173 0.97 -3.30 -13.60
C THR A 173 0.55 -2.67 -12.28
N GLY A 174 0.41 -1.35 -12.23
CA GLY A 174 0.01 -0.60 -11.03
C GLY A 174 1.15 0.26 -10.51
N ILE A 175 0.85 1.14 -9.55
CA ILE A 175 1.85 2.00 -8.89
C ILE A 175 2.86 1.14 -8.11
N VAL A 176 2.40 0.01 -7.57
CA VAL A 176 3.25 -1.02 -6.95
C VAL A 176 2.89 -2.37 -7.58
N ASP A 177 3.88 -3.02 -8.17
CA ASP A 177 3.70 -4.27 -8.90
C ASP A 177 4.79 -5.29 -8.58
N GLY A 178 4.42 -6.57 -8.60
CA GLY A 178 5.33 -7.65 -8.24
C GLY A 178 6.34 -7.96 -9.33
N ARG A 179 6.10 -7.52 -10.57
CA ARG A 179 7.03 -7.74 -11.68
C ARG A 179 8.26 -6.85 -11.56
N SER A 180 8.10 -5.60 -11.14
CA SER A 180 9.21 -4.69 -10.85
C SER A 180 10.10 -5.24 -9.74
N VAL A 181 9.50 -5.70 -8.63
CA VAL A 181 10.23 -6.38 -7.54
C VAL A 181 10.97 -7.63 -8.04
N TYR A 182 10.29 -8.47 -8.85
CA TYR A 182 10.91 -9.66 -9.42
C TYR A 182 12.09 -9.33 -10.34
N ASN A 183 11.95 -8.33 -11.21
CA ASN A 183 13.02 -7.93 -12.13
C ASN A 183 14.25 -7.44 -11.34
N ARG A 184 14.04 -6.65 -10.29
CA ARG A 184 15.12 -6.19 -9.41
C ARG A 184 15.78 -7.32 -8.64
N LEU A 185 14.99 -8.26 -8.11
CA LEU A 185 15.51 -9.45 -7.48
C LEU A 185 16.34 -10.27 -8.48
N TYR A 186 15.84 -10.46 -9.70
CA TYR A 186 16.53 -11.20 -10.75
C TYR A 186 17.84 -10.53 -11.14
N GLU A 187 17.86 -9.22 -11.34
CA GLU A 187 19.07 -8.43 -11.61
C GLU A 187 20.12 -8.63 -10.52
N MET A 188 19.74 -8.45 -9.24
CA MET A 188 20.68 -8.60 -8.14
C MET A 188 21.15 -10.04 -7.91
N THR A 189 20.39 -11.03 -8.40
CA THR A 189 20.68 -12.45 -8.21
C THR A 189 21.02 -13.17 -9.51
N ASP A 190 21.43 -12.44 -10.55
CA ASP A 190 21.74 -13.02 -11.85
C ASP A 190 22.94 -13.99 -11.72
N PRO A 191 22.73 -15.30 -11.97
CA PRO A 191 23.78 -16.30 -11.79
C PRO A 191 24.78 -16.36 -12.95
N THR A 192 24.59 -15.56 -14.01
CA THR A 192 25.43 -15.55 -15.20
C THR A 192 26.87 -15.22 -14.83
N ASP A 193 27.82 -16.02 -15.33
CA ASP A 193 29.24 -15.78 -15.13
C ASP A 193 29.68 -14.54 -15.92
N SER A 194 30.39 -13.64 -15.25
CA SER A 194 30.91 -12.39 -15.82
C SER A 194 32.45 -12.33 -15.73
N PHE A 195 33.04 -11.29 -16.34
CA PHE A 195 34.45 -10.95 -16.11
C PHE A 195 34.64 -10.02 -14.91
N ASP A 196 33.61 -9.82 -14.09
CA ASP A 196 33.75 -9.07 -12.86
C ASP A 196 34.79 -9.73 -11.96
N ILE A 197 35.73 -8.91 -11.49
CA ILE A 197 36.84 -9.36 -10.65
C ILE A 197 36.44 -9.44 -9.17
N ILE A 198 35.26 -8.93 -8.82
CA ILE A 198 34.77 -8.88 -7.44
C ILE A 198 34.18 -10.23 -7.03
N ASP A 199 33.17 -10.73 -7.74
CA ASP A 199 32.51 -12.01 -7.42
C ASP A 199 32.32 -12.97 -8.61
N GLY A 200 32.63 -12.50 -9.83
CA GLY A 200 32.55 -13.26 -11.08
C GLY A 200 31.13 -13.44 -11.62
N LYS A 201 30.15 -12.65 -11.16
CA LYS A 201 28.74 -12.72 -11.56
C LYS A 201 28.26 -11.42 -12.19
N GLU A 202 27.16 -11.49 -12.94
CA GLU A 202 26.47 -10.30 -13.43
C GLU A 202 25.61 -9.65 -12.33
N GLY A 203 25.14 -10.44 -11.35
CA GLY A 203 24.48 -9.95 -10.13
C GLY A 203 25.47 -9.58 -9.02
N TYR A 204 24.95 -9.33 -7.81
CA TYR A 204 25.75 -8.90 -6.64
C TYR A 204 25.86 -10.03 -5.60
N TYR A 205 26.80 -10.94 -5.82
CA TYR A 205 27.03 -12.13 -5.01
C TYR A 205 28.01 -11.84 -3.87
N ASP A 206 28.15 -12.80 -2.95
CA ASP A 206 29.16 -12.83 -1.89
C ASP A 206 29.24 -11.59 -1.02
N ARG A 207 28.16 -10.80 -0.91
CA ARG A 207 28.06 -9.56 -0.11
C ARG A 207 28.02 -9.81 1.40
N TRP A 208 29.04 -10.50 1.89
CA TRP A 208 29.25 -10.88 3.29
C TRP A 208 29.88 -9.72 4.06
N ALA A 209 29.15 -9.20 5.05
CA ALA A 209 29.61 -8.08 5.88
C ALA A 209 30.70 -8.48 6.89
N GLY A 210 31.44 -7.50 7.40
CA GLY A 210 32.37 -7.64 8.52
C GLY A 210 33.72 -8.27 8.20
N GLN A 211 34.16 -8.24 6.93
CA GLN A 211 35.40 -8.92 6.51
C GLN A 211 36.32 -8.07 5.60
N GLY A 212 35.97 -6.80 5.32
CA GLY A 212 36.69 -5.99 4.33
C GLY A 212 36.44 -6.52 2.92
N ASN A 213 35.18 -6.83 2.62
CA ASN A 213 34.79 -7.61 1.46
C ASN A 213 34.45 -6.70 0.25
N PRO A 214 35.21 -6.78 -0.86
CA PRO A 214 34.94 -5.96 -2.04
C PRO A 214 33.53 -6.15 -2.62
N ALA A 215 32.94 -7.35 -2.52
CA ALA A 215 31.59 -7.62 -3.02
C ALA A 215 30.50 -6.97 -2.16
N TYR A 216 30.76 -6.84 -0.85
CA TYR A 216 29.89 -6.09 0.04
C TYR A 216 29.92 -4.59 -0.28
N GLU A 217 31.10 -4.06 -0.60
CA GLU A 217 31.26 -2.66 -1.03
C GLU A 217 30.59 -2.40 -2.39
N ASP A 218 30.79 -3.29 -3.36
CA ASP A 218 30.23 -3.13 -4.71
C ASP A 218 28.70 -3.15 -4.70
N ALA A 219 28.10 -4.11 -3.99
CA ALA A 219 26.65 -4.15 -3.77
C ALA A 219 26.12 -2.88 -3.08
N ALA A 220 26.89 -2.31 -2.15
CA ALA A 220 26.51 -1.05 -1.50
C ALA A 220 26.51 0.12 -2.48
N GLN A 221 27.51 0.22 -3.37
CA GLN A 221 27.58 1.26 -4.38
C GLN A 221 26.45 1.16 -5.41
N TYR A 222 26.08 -0.05 -5.81
CA TYR A 222 24.89 -0.28 -6.64
C TYR A 222 23.64 0.28 -5.98
N LEU A 223 23.36 -0.09 -4.73
CA LEU A 223 22.19 0.39 -4.00
C LEU A 223 22.18 1.91 -3.84
N ILE A 224 23.34 2.52 -3.58
CA ILE A 224 23.47 3.98 -3.49
C ILE A 224 23.11 4.63 -4.83
N SER A 225 23.66 4.11 -5.94
CA SER A 225 23.38 4.61 -7.29
C SER A 225 21.90 4.48 -7.63
N GLU A 226 21.32 3.32 -7.35
CA GLU A 226 19.94 3.00 -7.70
C GLU A 226 18.94 3.88 -6.91
N LEU A 227 19.11 3.96 -5.58
CA LEU A 227 18.27 4.82 -4.75
C LEU A 227 18.45 6.32 -5.09
N SER A 228 19.66 6.73 -5.48
CA SER A 228 19.90 8.10 -5.96
C SER A 228 19.19 8.37 -7.28
N SER A 229 19.07 7.37 -8.15
CA SER A 229 18.35 7.48 -9.44
C SER A 229 16.85 7.77 -9.25
N PHE A 230 16.29 7.37 -8.10
CA PHE A 230 14.90 7.69 -7.73
C PHE A 230 14.73 9.13 -7.23
N GLY A 231 15.81 9.92 -7.19
CA GLY A 231 15.82 11.30 -6.70
C GLY A 231 15.78 11.40 -5.17
N LEU A 232 16.25 10.36 -4.48
CA LEU A 232 16.42 10.36 -3.02
C LEU A 232 17.80 10.92 -2.64
N GLU A 233 17.88 11.56 -1.47
CA GLU A 233 19.18 11.87 -0.87
C GLU A 233 19.71 10.60 -0.21
N VAL A 234 20.83 10.06 -0.67
CA VAL A 234 21.38 8.81 -0.14
C VAL A 234 22.63 9.08 0.69
N ILE A 235 22.62 8.61 1.94
CA ILE A 235 23.74 8.72 2.87
C ILE A 235 24.20 7.33 3.27
N GLY A 236 25.48 7.07 3.02
CA GLY A 236 26.16 5.88 3.49
C GLY A 236 26.73 6.07 4.89
N HIS A 237 26.25 5.28 5.85
CA HIS A 237 26.73 5.28 7.23
C HIS A 237 27.62 4.05 7.49
N ARG A 238 28.87 4.29 7.88
CA ARG A 238 29.83 3.22 8.17
C ARG A 238 30.15 3.16 9.65
N PHE A 239 30.23 1.95 10.16
CA PHE A 239 30.51 1.68 11.57
C PHE A 239 31.49 0.53 11.72
N GLU A 240 32.30 0.64 12.77
CA GLU A 240 33.02 -0.46 13.38
C GLU A 240 32.47 -0.61 14.79
N PHE A 241 32.19 -1.85 15.22
CA PHE A 241 31.71 -2.08 16.58
C PHE A 241 32.20 -3.41 17.14
N THR A 242 32.30 -3.47 18.46
CA THR A 242 32.54 -4.71 19.20
C THR A 242 31.29 -5.04 19.99
N ASP A 243 30.75 -6.24 19.79
CA ASP A 243 29.55 -6.66 20.51
C ASP A 243 29.83 -6.93 21.99
N ILE A 244 28.76 -7.19 22.77
CA ILE A 244 28.86 -7.46 24.21
C ILE A 244 29.64 -8.73 24.55
N THR A 245 29.90 -9.60 23.57
CA THR A 245 30.68 -10.83 23.72
C THR A 245 32.16 -10.64 23.38
N GLY A 246 32.55 -9.44 22.93
CA GLY A 246 33.90 -9.11 22.50
C GLY A 246 34.18 -9.44 21.03
N SER A 247 33.15 -9.81 20.26
CA SER A 247 33.30 -10.07 18.82
C SER A 247 33.33 -8.74 18.07
N GLN A 248 34.44 -8.48 17.38
CA GLN A 248 34.62 -7.29 16.56
C GLN A 248 33.96 -7.49 15.21
N ASN A 249 33.07 -6.58 14.83
CA ASN A 249 32.64 -6.38 13.47
C ASN A 249 33.45 -5.19 12.89
N PRO A 250 34.45 -5.46 12.03
CA PRO A 250 35.31 -4.41 11.49
C PRO A 250 34.60 -3.53 10.45
N GLU A 251 33.43 -3.96 9.95
CA GLU A 251 32.78 -3.31 8.82
C GLU A 251 31.26 -3.55 8.82
N ALA A 252 30.51 -2.51 9.19
CA ALA A 252 29.08 -2.42 8.94
C ALA A 252 28.78 -1.21 8.05
N TYR A 253 27.97 -1.42 7.02
CA TYR A 253 27.58 -0.40 6.07
C TYR A 253 26.06 -0.30 6.01
N ASN A 254 25.49 0.84 6.41
CA ASN A 254 24.07 1.12 6.27
C ASN A 254 23.87 2.17 5.16
N ILE A 255 22.89 1.95 4.29
CA ILE A 255 22.51 2.88 3.22
C ILE A 255 21.14 3.43 3.56
N CYS A 256 21.07 4.73 3.79
CA CYS A 256 19.83 5.41 4.12
C CYS A 256 19.48 6.38 3.00
N ALA A 257 18.32 6.16 2.37
CA ALA A 257 17.80 7.03 1.33
C ALA A 257 16.62 7.84 1.87
N TYR A 258 16.70 9.16 1.72
CA TYR A 258 15.80 10.12 2.34
C TYR A 258 14.93 10.82 1.29
N LYS A 259 13.63 10.86 1.56
CA LYS A 259 12.68 11.78 0.95
C LYS A 259 12.14 12.70 2.05
N TRP A 260 12.55 13.95 2.03
CA TRP A 260 12.12 14.93 3.03
C TRP A 260 10.64 15.30 2.86
N GLY A 261 9.87 15.18 3.93
CA GLY A 261 8.50 15.70 3.99
C GLY A 261 8.50 17.23 4.02
N THR A 262 7.47 17.85 3.44
CA THR A 262 7.37 19.32 3.35
C THR A 262 6.55 19.96 4.48
N GLU A 263 5.72 19.19 5.18
CA GLU A 263 4.86 19.70 6.27
C GLU A 263 5.35 19.28 7.66
N VAL A 264 5.75 18.01 7.79
CA VAL A 264 6.16 17.40 9.06
C VAL A 264 7.54 16.76 8.93
N GLU A 265 8.57 17.59 8.78
CA GLU A 265 9.97 17.18 8.56
C GLU A 265 10.53 16.22 9.62
N ASN A 266 9.93 16.18 10.81
CA ASN A 266 10.41 15.35 11.94
C ASN A 266 9.62 14.04 12.13
N GLU A 267 8.67 13.74 11.27
CA GLU A 267 7.92 12.48 11.28
C GLU A 267 8.34 11.59 10.11
N TRP A 268 8.78 10.37 10.41
CA TRP A 268 9.42 9.48 9.44
C TRP A 268 8.65 8.17 9.28
N LEU A 269 8.34 7.83 8.03
CA LEU A 269 7.97 6.47 7.64
C LEU A 269 9.23 5.75 7.14
N VAL A 270 9.59 4.64 7.78
CA VAL A 270 10.84 3.93 7.50
C VAL A 270 10.52 2.54 6.94
N PHE A 271 11.07 2.26 5.76
CA PHE A 271 11.14 0.93 5.16
C PHE A 271 12.58 0.44 5.26
N GLY A 272 12.77 -0.84 5.57
CA GLY A 272 14.10 -1.38 5.81
C GLY A 272 14.21 -2.84 5.38
N ALA A 273 15.37 -3.16 4.85
CA ALA A 273 15.83 -4.51 4.56
C ALA A 273 17.34 -4.56 4.85
N HIS A 274 17.89 -5.76 4.96
CA HIS A 274 19.34 -5.93 5.05
C HIS A 274 19.86 -6.45 3.71
N PHE A 275 21.01 -5.94 3.31
CA PHE A 275 21.62 -6.24 2.01
C PHE A 275 22.90 -7.08 2.18
N ASP A 276 23.31 -7.40 3.39
CA ASP A 276 24.34 -8.40 3.59
C ASP A 276 23.76 -9.81 3.40
N VAL A 277 24.65 -10.77 3.15
CA VAL A 277 24.32 -12.19 3.10
C VAL A 277 25.22 -12.93 4.08
N ALA A 278 24.69 -13.96 4.73
CA ALA A 278 25.51 -14.82 5.58
C ALA A 278 26.47 -15.67 4.72
N PRO A 279 27.78 -15.70 5.04
CA PRO A 279 28.74 -16.50 4.29
C PRO A 279 28.47 -18.00 4.42
N PRO A 280 28.67 -18.81 3.36
CA PRO A 280 28.54 -20.26 3.44
C PRO A 280 29.54 -20.86 4.43
N VAL A 281 29.06 -21.64 5.41
CA VAL A 281 29.94 -22.32 6.40
C VAL A 281 30.91 -23.31 5.75
N ASN A 282 30.56 -23.82 4.58
CA ASN A 282 31.37 -24.79 3.84
C ASN A 282 32.39 -24.13 2.90
N GLY A 283 32.62 -22.82 2.99
CA GLY A 283 33.61 -22.14 2.15
C GLY A 283 33.28 -22.23 0.66
N VAL A 284 31.99 -22.12 0.30
CA VAL A 284 31.49 -22.09 -1.09
C VAL A 284 31.57 -23.44 -1.82
N LEU A 285 32.13 -24.48 -1.21
CA LEU A 285 32.35 -25.80 -1.84
C LEU A 285 31.05 -26.52 -2.23
N LEU A 286 29.94 -26.26 -1.53
CA LEU A 286 28.64 -26.88 -1.81
C LEU A 286 27.52 -25.86 -1.67
N ASP A 287 27.15 -25.17 -2.75
CA ASP A 287 25.98 -24.30 -2.71
C ASP A 287 24.72 -25.15 -2.44
N PRO A 288 23.92 -24.85 -1.39
CA PRO A 288 22.64 -25.51 -1.13
C PRO A 288 21.74 -25.66 -2.35
N HIS A 289 21.77 -24.69 -3.27
CA HIS A 289 20.96 -24.70 -4.48
C HIS A 289 21.46 -25.72 -5.52
N ILE A 290 22.75 -26.08 -5.48
CA ILE A 290 23.36 -27.08 -6.37
C ILE A 290 23.22 -28.48 -5.78
N ILE A 291 23.43 -28.64 -4.48
CA ILE A 291 23.43 -29.96 -3.83
C ILE A 291 22.07 -30.40 -3.29
N GLY A 292 21.11 -29.48 -3.18
CA GLY A 292 19.76 -29.76 -2.68
C GLY A 292 19.69 -30.03 -1.17
N GLU A 293 20.76 -29.77 -0.42
CA GLU A 293 20.82 -29.91 1.04
C GLU A 293 20.88 -28.54 1.71
N ARG A 294 20.21 -28.39 2.86
CA ARG A 294 20.25 -27.14 3.64
C ARG A 294 21.64 -26.96 4.26
N THR A 295 22.29 -25.84 3.99
CA THR A 295 23.48 -25.38 4.72
C THR A 295 23.28 -23.94 5.21
N TYR A 296 24.14 -23.47 6.09
CA TYR A 296 24.10 -22.08 6.58
C TYR A 296 24.86 -21.16 5.63
N GLY A 297 24.21 -20.05 5.27
CA GLY A 297 24.76 -19.04 4.37
C GLY A 297 24.70 -19.44 2.91
N THR A 298 24.76 -18.44 2.03
CA THR A 298 24.74 -18.63 0.57
C THR A 298 25.63 -17.58 -0.09
N ARG A 299 25.96 -17.78 -1.36
CA ARG A 299 26.59 -16.70 -2.15
C ARG A 299 25.59 -15.60 -2.49
N VAL A 300 24.33 -15.96 -2.75
CA VAL A 300 23.33 -15.09 -3.41
C VAL A 300 22.36 -14.37 -2.45
N GLY A 301 21.92 -15.05 -1.39
CA GLY A 301 20.95 -14.50 -0.44
C GLY A 301 19.59 -14.14 -1.05
N ALA A 302 19.13 -14.84 -2.10
CA ALA A 302 17.94 -14.46 -2.85
C ALA A 302 16.69 -14.24 -1.96
N TYR A 303 16.42 -15.18 -1.06
CA TYR A 303 15.34 -15.03 -0.06
C TYR A 303 15.77 -14.16 1.13
N ASP A 304 17.01 -14.32 1.60
CA ASP A 304 17.55 -13.70 2.81
C ASP A 304 18.81 -12.88 2.48
N ASN A 305 18.69 -11.60 2.13
CA ASN A 305 17.43 -10.83 2.01
C ASN A 305 17.40 -9.94 0.76
N THR A 306 17.88 -10.46 -0.37
CA THR A 306 17.79 -9.75 -1.65
C THR A 306 16.32 -9.51 -2.05
N ALA A 307 15.41 -10.42 -1.70
CA ALA A 307 13.98 -10.22 -1.88
C ALA A 307 13.46 -8.99 -1.13
N GLY A 308 13.77 -8.84 0.18
CA GLY A 308 13.36 -7.66 0.94
C GLY A 308 14.05 -6.38 0.45
N THR A 309 15.33 -6.46 0.07
CA THR A 309 16.06 -5.33 -0.51
C THR A 309 15.39 -4.85 -1.81
N SER A 310 14.96 -5.79 -2.66
CA SER A 310 14.26 -5.52 -3.92
C SER A 310 12.82 -5.04 -3.74
N MET A 311 12.20 -5.31 -2.59
CA MET A 311 10.86 -4.82 -2.26
C MET A 311 10.87 -3.39 -1.71
N VAL A 312 11.97 -2.99 -1.06
CA VAL A 312 12.14 -1.63 -0.51
C VAL A 312 12.49 -0.63 -1.61
N MET A 313 13.25 -1.06 -2.61
CA MET A 313 13.51 -0.29 -3.83
C MET A 313 12.28 -0.26 -4.74
#